data_AF-A0AA46WAP6-F1
#
_entry.id   AF-A0AA46WAP6-F1
#
_cell.length_a   1.000
_cell.length_b   1.000
_cell.length_c   1.000
_cell.angle_alpha   90.00
_cell.angle_beta   90.00
_cell.angle_gamma   90.00
#
_symmetry.space_group_name_H-M   'P 1'
#
loop_
_entity.id
_entity.type
_entity.pdbx_description
1 polymer ?
#
loop_
_entity_poly.entity_id
_entity_poly.type
_entity_poly.pdbx_seq_one_letter_code
_entity_poly.pdbx_strand_id
1 'polypeptide(L)'
;MNGDVDQAFKDGLRGSGYGLTLGTISGFVQGFQYARGYDVNPWTGKRNDFFEGTWYSNKVLGQMSNTSDAFHSFPENIKAFQMDGVVTPLKGNDGIIRPILKIPGSYRGREGYFEFIRERDGMINHRLFRQIKN
;
A
#
# COMPACT_ATOMS: atom_id res chain seq x y z
N MET A 1 16.53 -18.33 19.69
CA MET A 1 16.32 -19.08 18.44
C MET A 1 15.11 -18.46 17.74
N ASN A 2 15.32 -17.37 16.97
CA ASN A 2 14.25 -16.64 16.27
C ASN A 2 14.45 -16.65 14.74
N GLY A 3 15.39 -17.45 14.24
CA GLY A 3 15.77 -17.46 12.82
C GLY A 3 14.90 -18.38 11.96
N ASP A 4 14.42 -19.50 12.50
CA ASP A 4 13.86 -20.58 11.66
C ASP A 4 12.41 -20.34 11.25
N VAL A 5 11.62 -19.63 12.08
CA VAL A 5 10.22 -19.34 11.80
C VAL A 5 10.08 -18.23 10.76
N ASP A 6 10.90 -17.18 10.89
CA ASP A 6 10.94 -16.07 9.95
C ASP A 6 11.51 -16.49 8.60
N GLN A 7 12.45 -17.43 8.59
CA GLN A 7 13.03 -17.98 7.37
C GLN A 7 12.06 -18.94 6.69
N ALA A 8 11.39 -19.84 7.42
CA ALA A 8 10.33 -20.69 6.88
C ALA A 8 9.13 -19.90 6.35
N PHE A 9 8.79 -18.77 6.97
CA PHE A 9 7.73 -17.86 6.49
C PHE A 9 8.16 -17.11 5.21
N LYS A 10 9.40 -16.63 5.15
CA LYS A 10 9.96 -16.00 3.94
C LYS A 10 10.12 -16.98 2.79
N ASP A 11 10.50 -18.23 3.08
CA ASP A 11 10.69 -19.27 2.08
C ASP A 11 9.33 -19.82 1.59
N GLY A 12 8.31 -19.89 2.47
CA GLY A 12 6.92 -20.17 2.10
C GLY A 12 6.24 -19.02 1.33
N LEU A 13 6.74 -17.79 1.44
CA LEU A 13 6.28 -16.63 0.67
C LEU A 13 7.01 -16.50 -0.69
N ARG A 14 8.25 -16.99 -0.78
CA ARG A 14 9.06 -16.99 -2.01
C ARG A 14 8.79 -18.21 -2.90
N GLY A 15 8.37 -19.33 -2.32
CA GLY A 15 7.93 -20.52 -3.06
C GLY A 15 6.44 -20.44 -3.41
N SER A 16 6.12 -20.09 -4.65
CA SER A 16 4.81 -20.32 -5.30
C SER A 16 3.57 -19.90 -4.51
N GLY A 17 3.09 -18.66 -4.74
CA GLY A 17 1.69 -18.27 -4.53
C GLY A 17 1.11 -18.58 -3.15
N TYR A 18 1.32 -17.68 -2.18
CA TYR A 18 0.55 -17.54 -0.94
C TYR A 18 -0.03 -18.86 -0.41
N GLY A 19 0.84 -19.69 0.18
CA GLY A 19 0.49 -20.98 0.76
C GLY A 19 -0.77 -20.93 1.64
N LEU A 20 -1.86 -21.49 1.10
CA LEU A 20 -3.04 -21.93 1.82
C LEU A 20 -2.68 -23.13 2.69
N THR A 21 -1.90 -22.94 3.75
CA THR A 21 -1.65 -24.01 4.72
C THR A 21 -2.53 -23.79 5.93
N LEU A 22 -3.63 -24.55 5.92
CA LEU A 22 -4.63 -24.73 6.97
C LEU A 22 -3.98 -24.93 8.35
N GLY A 23 -4.17 -23.96 9.25
CA GLY A 23 -3.72 -24.07 10.64
C GLY A 23 -4.40 -23.04 11.53
N THR A 24 -5.48 -23.44 12.19
CA THR A 24 -6.29 -22.67 13.17
C THR A 24 -7.03 -21.45 12.61
N ILE A 25 -8.24 -21.20 13.10
CA ILE A 25 -9.13 -20.08 12.70
C ILE A 25 -8.41 -18.72 12.77
N SER A 26 -7.43 -18.58 13.68
CA SER A 26 -6.53 -17.43 13.80
C SER A 26 -5.59 -17.22 12.60
N GLY A 27 -5.05 -18.29 12.01
CA GLY A 27 -4.15 -18.20 10.85
C GLY A 27 -4.84 -17.68 9.59
N PHE A 28 -6.12 -18.04 9.40
CA PHE A 28 -6.93 -17.54 8.29
C PHE A 28 -7.19 -16.03 8.42
N VAL A 29 -7.63 -15.58 9.61
CA VAL A 29 -7.87 -14.15 9.86
C VAL A 29 -6.58 -13.32 9.73
N GLN A 30 -5.45 -13.83 10.21
CA GLN A 30 -4.16 -13.17 10.09
C GLN A 30 -3.68 -13.10 8.62
N GLY A 31 -3.84 -14.19 7.86
CA GLY A 31 -3.46 -14.26 6.44
C GLY A 31 -4.29 -13.33 5.55
N PHE A 32 -5.60 -13.21 5.80
CA PHE A 32 -6.46 -12.26 5.08
C PHE A 32 -6.13 -10.81 5.39
N GLN A 33 -5.82 -10.49 6.65
CA GLN A 33 -5.39 -9.14 7.02
C GLN A 33 -4.03 -8.80 6.40
N TYR A 34 -3.11 -9.76 6.35
CA TYR A 34 -1.82 -9.60 5.69
C TYR A 34 -2.01 -9.38 4.18
N ALA A 35 -2.75 -10.24 3.49
CA ALA A 35 -3.03 -10.09 2.06
C ALA A 35 -3.68 -8.73 1.72
N ARG A 36 -4.65 -8.28 2.53
CA ARG A 36 -5.24 -6.94 2.35
C ARG A 36 -4.26 -5.79 2.62
N GLY A 37 -3.31 -5.97 3.53
CA GLY A 37 -2.26 -4.97 3.81
C GLY A 37 -1.24 -4.82 2.69
N TYR A 38 -1.02 -5.86 1.88
CA TYR A 38 -0.15 -5.85 0.70
C TYR A 38 -0.92 -5.66 -0.62
N ASP A 39 -2.24 -5.45 -0.55
CA ASP A 39 -3.13 -5.33 -1.70
C ASP A 39 -3.01 -6.47 -2.73
N VAL A 40 -2.92 -7.69 -2.20
CA VAL A 40 -2.91 -8.93 -2.97
C VAL A 40 -4.24 -9.64 -2.78
N ASN A 41 -4.77 -10.18 -3.86
CA ASN A 41 -5.95 -11.02 -3.83
C ASN A 41 -5.63 -12.31 -3.02
N PRO A 42 -6.34 -12.58 -1.91
CA PRO A 42 -6.01 -13.70 -1.03
C PRO A 42 -6.27 -15.08 -1.65
N TRP A 43 -6.99 -15.14 -2.77
CA TRP A 43 -7.32 -16.38 -3.48
C TRP A 43 -6.38 -16.65 -4.66
N THR A 44 -5.92 -15.60 -5.34
CA THR A 44 -5.09 -15.73 -6.56
C THR A 44 -3.63 -15.35 -6.35
N GLY A 45 -3.29 -14.68 -5.25
CA GLY A 45 -1.96 -14.17 -4.97
C GLY A 45 -1.50 -13.04 -5.91
N LYS A 46 -2.38 -12.58 -6.81
CA LYS A 46 -2.07 -11.50 -7.75
C LYS A 46 -2.26 -10.14 -7.08
N ARG A 47 -1.40 -9.20 -7.46
CA ARG A 47 -1.52 -7.79 -7.07
C ARG A 47 -2.80 -7.23 -7.68
N ASN A 48 -3.60 -6.54 -6.88
CA ASN A 48 -4.78 -5.84 -7.39
C ASN A 48 -4.37 -4.54 -8.10
N ASP A 49 -5.29 -3.96 -8.86
CA ASP A 49 -5.22 -2.53 -9.18
C ASP A 49 -5.50 -1.75 -7.89
N PHE A 50 -4.49 -1.01 -7.41
CA PHE A 50 -4.57 -0.28 -6.16
C PHE A 50 -5.65 0.80 -6.18
N PHE A 51 -5.94 1.34 -7.36
CA PHE A 51 -6.88 2.43 -7.55
C PHE A 51 -8.27 1.98 -8.02
N GLU A 52 -8.47 0.69 -8.27
CA GLU A 52 -9.78 0.14 -8.63
C GLU A 52 -10.82 0.41 -7.52
N GLY A 53 -11.96 0.99 -7.91
CA GLY A 53 -13.04 1.32 -6.99
C GLY A 53 -12.72 2.41 -5.94
N THR A 54 -11.59 3.11 -6.06
CA THR A 54 -11.17 4.11 -5.08
C THR A 54 -11.77 5.50 -5.31
N TRP A 55 -11.94 6.26 -4.23
CA TRP A 55 -12.31 7.68 -4.26
C TRP A 55 -11.50 8.47 -3.23
N TYR A 56 -11.40 9.78 -3.37
CA TYR A 56 -10.69 10.63 -2.42
C TYR A 56 -11.59 11.09 -1.27
N SER A 57 -11.03 11.20 -0.07
CA SER A 57 -11.70 11.90 1.03
C SER A 57 -11.81 13.41 0.75
N ASN A 58 -12.79 14.09 1.35
CA ASN A 58 -12.94 15.55 1.24
C ASN A 58 -11.66 16.30 1.65
N LYS A 59 -10.93 15.77 2.66
CA LYS A 59 -9.62 16.27 3.06
C LYS A 59 -8.63 16.23 1.88
N VAL A 60 -8.49 15.08 1.24
CA VAL A 60 -7.53 14.92 0.12
C VAL A 60 -7.94 15.78 -1.07
N LEU A 61 -9.23 15.89 -1.40
CA LEU A 61 -9.71 16.79 -2.45
C LEU A 61 -9.33 18.25 -2.17
N GLY A 62 -9.49 18.72 -0.93
CA GLY A 62 -9.06 20.05 -0.51
C GLY A 62 -7.54 20.25 -0.67
N GLN A 63 -6.73 19.27 -0.25
CA GLN A 63 -5.27 19.33 -0.40
C GLN A 63 -4.84 19.34 -1.88
N MET A 64 -5.50 18.56 -2.74
CA MET A 64 -5.25 18.53 -4.19
C MET A 64 -5.59 19.86 -4.87
N SER A 65 -6.66 20.53 -4.45
CA SER A 65 -7.05 21.84 -4.98
C SER A 65 -6.12 22.98 -4.53
N ASN A 66 -5.34 22.78 -3.47
CA ASN A 66 -4.43 23.80 -2.96
C ASN A 66 -3.11 23.79 -3.72
N THR A 67 -2.98 24.64 -4.74
CA THR A 67 -1.77 24.74 -5.57
C THR A 67 -0.53 25.19 -4.81
N SER A 68 -0.70 25.84 -3.65
CA SER A 68 0.41 26.19 -2.75
C SER A 68 0.96 24.97 -2.00
N ASP A 69 0.15 23.92 -1.84
CA ASP A 69 0.57 22.61 -1.34
C ASP A 69 0.97 21.71 -2.51
N ALA A 70 2.13 22.03 -3.08
CA ALA A 70 2.67 21.37 -4.27
C ALA A 70 2.71 19.84 -4.15
N PHE A 71 3.04 19.33 -2.97
CA PHE A 71 3.27 17.90 -2.73
C PHE A 71 1.97 17.12 -2.53
N HIS A 72 0.82 17.78 -2.35
CA HIS A 72 -0.48 17.13 -2.42
C HIS A 72 -1.20 17.38 -3.75
N SER A 73 -0.85 18.44 -4.47
CA SER A 73 -1.46 18.85 -5.76
C SER A 73 -0.74 18.30 -7.01
N PHE A 74 0.05 17.23 -6.88
CA PHE A 74 0.66 16.60 -8.05
C PHE A 74 -0.39 15.96 -8.98
N PRO A 75 -0.12 15.79 -10.28
CA PRO A 75 -1.12 15.35 -11.26
C PRO A 75 -1.68 13.93 -11.03
N GLU A 76 -2.93 13.69 -11.48
CA GLU A 76 -3.59 12.36 -11.41
C GLU A 76 -2.91 11.28 -12.26
N ASN A 77 -2.24 11.65 -13.36
CA ASN A 77 -1.61 10.68 -14.28
C ASN A 77 -0.52 9.83 -13.60
N ILE A 78 -0.02 10.25 -12.44
CA ILE A 78 0.87 9.46 -11.58
C ILE A 78 0.28 8.08 -11.25
N LYS A 79 -1.06 7.95 -11.19
CA LYS A 79 -1.73 6.67 -10.90
C LYS A 79 -1.47 5.60 -11.96
N ALA A 80 -1.17 5.97 -13.20
CA ALA A 80 -0.85 5.02 -14.27
C ALA A 80 0.43 4.20 -13.97
N PHE A 81 1.33 4.76 -13.16
CA PHE A 81 2.59 4.13 -12.76
C PHE A 81 2.45 3.27 -11.49
N GLN A 82 1.22 2.92 -11.10
CA GLN A 82 0.99 2.12 -9.90
C GLN A 82 1.74 0.79 -9.89
N MET A 83 2.01 0.20 -11.06
CA MET A 83 2.70 -1.08 -11.21
C MET A 83 4.19 -0.98 -10.93
N ASP A 84 4.78 0.22 -11.06
CA ASP A 84 6.18 0.50 -10.68
C ASP A 84 6.31 0.75 -9.17
N GLY A 85 5.19 0.93 -8.48
CA GLY A 85 5.14 1.19 -7.06
C GLY A 85 5.08 -0.08 -6.20
N VAL A 86 5.50 0.07 -4.94
CA VAL A 86 5.45 -1.00 -3.94
C VAL A 86 4.30 -0.72 -2.97
N VAL A 87 3.50 -1.75 -2.68
CA VAL A 87 2.48 -1.70 -1.62
C VAL A 87 3.01 -2.39 -0.38
N THR A 88 2.91 -1.72 0.77
CA THR A 88 3.29 -2.28 2.07
C THR A 88 2.20 -2.01 3.11
N PRO A 89 2.07 -2.83 4.16
CA PRO A 89 1.16 -2.55 5.27
C PRO A 89 1.71 -1.40 6.13
N LEU A 90 0.84 -0.46 6.47
CA LEU A 90 1.07 0.61 7.43
C LEU A 90 0.11 0.44 8.60
N LYS A 91 0.65 0.22 9.81
CA LYS A 91 -0.16 0.21 11.03
C LYS A 91 -0.36 1.66 11.50
N GLY A 92 -1.61 2.11 11.48
CA GLY A 92 -1.98 3.42 12.03
C GLY A 92 -1.86 3.45 13.56
N ASN A 93 -1.89 4.65 14.13
CA ASN A 93 -1.91 4.84 15.59
C ASN A 93 -3.17 4.25 16.25
N ASP A 94 -4.23 4.06 15.46
CA ASP A 94 -5.47 3.36 15.82
C ASP A 94 -5.33 1.83 15.81
N GLY A 95 -4.15 1.30 15.50
CA GLY A 95 -3.88 -0.13 15.39
C GLY A 95 -4.39 -0.77 14.11
N ILE A 96 -5.07 -0.02 13.23
CA ILE A 96 -5.62 -0.52 11.98
C ILE A 96 -4.51 -0.56 10.91
N ILE A 97 -4.37 -1.71 10.26
CA ILE A 97 -3.46 -1.89 9.13
C ILE A 97 -4.13 -1.42 7.84
N ARG A 98 -3.42 -0.58 7.10
CA ARG A 98 -3.84 -0.03 5.80
C ARG A 98 -2.75 -0.28 4.76
N PRO A 99 -3.08 -0.59 3.50
CA PRO A 99 -2.09 -0.60 2.44
C PRO A 99 -1.63 0.82 2.12
N ILE A 100 -0.31 1.02 2.05
CA ILE A 100 0.32 2.22 1.49
C ILE A 100 1.02 1.86 0.19
N LEU A 101 0.65 2.53 -0.90
CA LEU A 101 1.34 2.48 -2.18
C LEU A 101 2.41 3.57 -2.24
N LYS A 102 3.63 3.20 -2.65
CA LYS A 102 4.74 4.11 -2.89
C LYS A 102 5.23 3.95 -4.32
N ILE A 103 4.94 4.93 -5.17
CA ILE A 103 5.44 4.97 -6.56
C ILE A 103 6.73 5.79 -6.58
N PRO A 104 7.90 5.21 -6.93
CA PRO A 104 9.14 5.98 -7.02
C PRO A 104 9.06 7.00 -8.15
N GLY A 105 9.70 8.16 -7.97
CA GLY A 105 9.83 9.14 -9.04
C GLY A 105 10.39 10.48 -8.58
N SER A 106 10.42 11.41 -9.53
CA SER A 106 10.89 12.78 -9.32
C SER A 106 9.74 13.75 -9.48
N TYR A 107 9.65 14.75 -8.61
CA TYR A 107 8.66 15.80 -8.73
C TYR A 107 9.24 17.15 -8.32
N ARG A 108 9.13 18.14 -9.21
CA ARG A 108 9.68 19.49 -9.03
C ARG A 108 11.18 19.48 -8.67
N GLY A 109 11.97 18.66 -9.36
CA GLY A 109 13.42 18.58 -9.20
C GLY A 109 13.87 17.88 -7.92
N ARG A 110 13.01 17.09 -7.29
CA ARG A 110 13.29 16.35 -6.06
C ARG A 110 12.96 14.89 -6.27
N GLU A 111 13.89 14.01 -5.91
CA GLU A 111 13.66 12.56 -5.90
C GLU A 111 12.81 12.16 -4.68
N GLY A 112 11.95 11.17 -4.85
CA GLY A 112 11.03 10.75 -3.80
C GLY A 112 10.05 9.66 -4.19
N TYR A 113 8.93 9.64 -3.47
CA TYR A 113 7.84 8.70 -3.67
C TYR A 113 6.50 9.44 -3.69
N PHE A 114 5.62 9.05 -4.61
CA PHE A 114 4.21 9.38 -4.51
C PHE A 114 3.52 8.35 -3.62
N GLU A 115 3.08 8.78 -2.45
CA GLU A 115 2.44 7.96 -1.43
C GLU A 115 0.93 8.07 -1.49
N PHE A 116 0.24 6.93 -1.39
CA PHE A 116 -1.21 6.85 -1.25
C PHE A 116 -1.56 5.85 -0.15
N ILE A 117 -2.47 6.22 0.77
CA ILE A 117 -3.01 5.30 1.78
C ILE A 117 -4.49 5.11 1.51
N ARG A 118 -4.88 3.84 1.35
CA ARG A 118 -6.27 3.44 1.10
C ARG A 118 -6.87 2.83 2.36
N GLU A 119 -8.06 3.29 2.71
CA GLU A 119 -8.88 2.74 3.78
C GLU A 119 -9.54 1.42 3.34
N ARG A 120 -10.19 0.72 4.28
CA ARG A 120 -10.83 -0.58 4.00
C ARG A 120 -11.95 -0.50 2.95
N ASP A 121 -12.68 0.61 2.92
CA ASP A 121 -13.80 0.85 2.03
C ASP A 121 -13.37 1.29 0.62
N GLY A 122 -12.10 1.62 0.41
CA GLY A 122 -11.59 2.15 -0.86
C GLY A 122 -11.31 3.64 -0.83
N MET A 123 -11.65 4.35 0.26
CA MET A 123 -11.35 5.77 0.39
C MET A 123 -9.83 6.01 0.49
N ILE A 124 -9.29 6.86 -0.37
CA ILE A 124 -7.93 7.37 -0.28
C ILE A 124 -7.93 8.59 0.65
N ASN A 125 -7.35 8.41 1.83
CA ASN A 125 -7.31 9.46 2.87
C ASN A 125 -5.94 10.14 3.00
N HIS A 126 -4.96 9.66 2.23
CA HIS A 126 -3.63 10.22 2.13
C HIS A 126 -3.13 10.19 0.69
N ARG A 127 -2.55 11.30 0.26
CA ARG A 127 -1.87 11.50 -1.01
C ARG A 127 -0.74 12.48 -0.75
N LEU A 128 0.52 12.10 -0.97
CA LEU A 128 1.65 13.00 -0.73
C LEU A 128 2.86 12.62 -1.58
N PHE A 129 3.54 13.60 -2.18
CA PHE A 129 4.90 13.41 -2.66
C PHE A 129 5.88 13.55 -1.48
N ARG A 130 6.48 12.43 -1.06
CA ARG A 130 7.52 12.38 -0.04
C ARG A 130 8.88 12.44 -0.69
N GLN A 131 9.56 13.58 -0.52
CA GLN A 131 10.96 13.72 -0.93
C GLN A 131 11.89 12.83 -0.09
N ILE A 132 12.86 12.19 -0.75
CA ILE A 132 14.04 11.62 -0.10
C ILE A 132 14.99 12.78 0.19
N LYS A 133 15.26 13.02 1.48
CA LYS A 133 16.28 13.98 1.89
C LYS A 133 17.63 13.26 1.85
N ASN A 134 18.56 13.79 1.06
CA ASN A 134 19.96 13.43 1.12
C ASN A 134 20.64 14.10 2.31
#